data_AF-A0A0B5QR74-F1
#
_entry.id   AF-A0A0B5QR74-F1
#
_cell.length_a   1.000
_cell.length_b   1.000
_cell.length_c   1.000
_cell.angle_alpha   90.00
_cell.angle_beta   90.00
_cell.angle_gamma   90.00
#
_symmetry.space_group_name_H-M   'P 1'
#
loop_
_entity.id
_entity.type
_entity.pdbx_description
1 polymer ?
#
loop_
_entity_poly.entity_id
_entity_poly.type
_entity_poly.pdbx_seq_one_letter_code
_entity_poly.pdbx_strand_id
1 'polypeptide(L)' 'MVNEYCPKCHALEIMNVNTVERNEEDEKGNLFKIITNSYNCNTCNTFVRSEDQKIQIEYKEA' A
#
# COMPACT_ATOMS: atom_id res chain seq x y z
N MET A 1 9.68 -1.24 9.17
CA MET A 1 8.82 -2.11 10.00
C MET A 1 7.70 -1.25 10.55
N VAL A 2 6.45 -1.66 10.38
CA VAL A 2 5.28 -0.92 10.88
C VAL A 2 4.69 -1.71 12.03
N ASN A 3 4.82 -1.19 13.24
CA ASN A 3 4.20 -1.75 14.43
C ASN A 3 2.93 -0.98 14.71
N GLU A 4 1.83 -1.70 14.83
CA GLU A 4 0.52 -1.08 15.00
C GLU A 4 -0.37 -1.92 15.90
N TYR A 5 -1.38 -1.29 16.47
CA TYR A 5 -2.35 -1.96 17.30
C TYR A 5 -3.44 -2.58 16.45
N CYS A 6 -3.66 -3.90 16.58
CA CYS A 6 -4.75 -4.56 15.87
C CYS A 6 -6.09 -4.31 16.58
N PRO A 7 -7.11 -3.73 15.92
CA PRO A 7 -8.40 -3.48 16.54
C PRO A 7 -9.21 -4.75 16.85
N LYS A 8 -8.82 -5.90 16.30
CA LYS A 8 -9.53 -7.18 16.49
C LYS A 8 -8.94 -8.05 17.60
N CYS A 9 -7.63 -8.28 17.58
CA CYS A 9 -6.97 -9.11 18.60
C CYS A 9 -6.31 -8.29 19.71
N HIS A 10 -6.35 -6.96 19.61
CA HIS A 10 -5.83 -6.05 20.63
C HIS A 10 -4.32 -6.20 20.91
N ALA A 11 -3.59 -6.81 19.97
CA ALA A 11 -2.14 -6.98 20.05
C ALA A 11 -1.42 -5.80 19.37
N LEU A 12 -0.36 -5.32 20.01
CA LEU A 12 0.62 -4.43 19.41
C LEU A 12 1.72 -5.28 18.78
N GLU A 13 1.76 -5.35 17.46
CA GLU A 13 2.63 -6.28 16.74
C GLU A 13 3.11 -5.68 15.42
N ILE A 14 4.13 -6.28 14.82
CA ILE A 14 4.53 -6.00 13.44
C ILE A 14 3.36 -6.37 12.49
N MET A 15 3.07 -5.49 11.54
CA MET A 15 2.07 -5.77 10.49
C MET A 15 2.70 -6.49 9.30
N ASN A 16 1.97 -7.45 8.74
CA ASN A 16 2.24 -8.00 7.41
C ASN A 16 1.79 -6.99 6.36
N VAL A 17 2.70 -6.62 5.47
CA VAL A 17 2.43 -5.66 4.40
C VAL A 17 2.31 -6.40 3.08
N ASN A 18 1.21 -6.21 2.37
CA ASN A 18 1.02 -6.66 1.00
C ASN A 18 0.99 -5.43 0.08
N THR A 19 1.89 -5.41 -0.89
CA THR A 19 2.01 -4.32 -1.86
C THR A 19 1.46 -4.75 -3.20
N VAL A 20 0.48 -4.02 -3.70
CA VAL A 20 -0.08 -4.18 -5.04
C VAL A 20 0.29 -2.95 -5.86
N GLU A 21 0.78 -3.18 -7.08
CA GLU A 21 1.15 -2.12 -7.99
C GLU A 21 0.25 -2.18 -9.23
N ARG A 22 -0.30 -1.03 -9.63
CA ARG A 22 -1.05 -0.90 -10.89
C ARG A 22 -0.66 0.37 -11.62
N ASN A 23 -0.61 0.30 -12.94
CA ASN A 23 -0.41 1.47 -13.79
C ASN A 23 -1.78 1.98 -14.25
N GLU A 24 -1.97 3.29 -14.20
CA GLU A 24 -3.15 3.98 -14.70
C GLU A 24 -2.71 5.11 -15.64
N GLU A 25 -3.46 5.29 -16.72
CA GLU A 25 -3.31 6.42 -17.63
C GLU A 25 -4.46 7.39 -17.37
N ASP A 26 -4.15 8.69 -17.25
CA ASP A 26 -5.21 9.71 -17.17
C ASP A 26 -5.77 10.07 -18.57
N GLU A 27 -6.83 10.87 -18.59
CA GLU A 27 -7.46 11.37 -19.82
C GLU A 27 -6.53 12.27 -20.66
N LYS A 28 -5.35 12.63 -20.15
CA LYS A 28 -4.34 13.46 -20.82
C LYS A 28 -3.14 12.64 -21.31
N GLY A 29 -3.16 11.31 -21.15
CA GLY A 29 -2.08 10.41 -21.56
C GLY A 29 -0.91 10.34 -20.58
N ASN A 30 -1.03 10.87 -19.36
CA ASN A 30 0.00 10.75 -18.34
C ASN A 30 -0.12 9.40 -17.64
N LEU A 31 1.00 8.68 -17.55
CA LEU A 31 1.09 7.41 -16.85
C LEU A 31 1.43 7.62 -15.36
N PHE A 32 0.61 7.01 -14.51
CA PHE A 32 0.80 6.98 -13.07
C PHE A 32 0.90 5.54 -12.59
N LYS A 33 1.79 5.33 -11.62
CA LYS A 33 1.83 4.10 -10.83
C LYS A 33 1.07 4.33 -9.53
N ILE A 34 0.10 3.49 -9.24
CA ILE A 34 -0.56 3.42 -7.94
C ILE A 34 0.03 2.22 -7.19
N ILE A 35 0.63 2.51 -6.04
CA ILE A 35 1.15 1.51 -5.11
C ILE A 35 0.20 1.48 -3.91
N THR A 36 -0.49 0.37 -3.73
CA THR A 36 -1.38 0.14 -2.59
C THR A 36 -0.71 -0.79 -1.62
N ASN A 37 -0.42 -0.30 -0.41
CA ASN A 37 0.09 -1.09 0.69
C ASN A 37 -1.06 -1.44 1.63
N SER A 38 -1.37 -2.74 1.76
CA SER A 38 -2.36 -3.26 2.71
C SER A 38 -1.65 -3.81 3.94
N TYR A 39 -2.08 -3.39 5.12
CA TYR A 39 -1.50 -3.78 6.40
C TYR A 39 -2.44 -4.74 7.13
N ASN A 40 -1.95 -5.95 7.37
CA ASN A 40 -2.66 -7.00 8.08
C ASN A 40 -1.94 -7.34 9.39
N CYS A 41 -2.69 -7.58 10.45
CA CYS A 41 -2.12 -8.01 11.73
C CYS A 41 -1.41 -9.36 11.57
N ASN A 42 -0.14 -9.46 11.99
CA ASN A 42 0.61 -10.71 11.87
C ASN A 42 0.06 -11.85 12.75
N THR A 43 -0.63 -11.52 13.85
CA THR A 43 -1.20 -12.53 14.75
C THR A 43 -2.49 -13.15 14.23
N CYS A 44 -3.42 -12.32 13.73
CA CYS A 44 -4.77 -12.76 13.37
C CYS A 44 -5.14 -12.54 11.90
N ASN A 45 -4.19 -12.08 11.08
CA ASN A 45 -4.30 -11.76 9.65
C ASN A 45 -5.43 -10.78 9.28
N THR A 46 -6.00 -10.10 10.28
CA THR A 46 -7.07 -9.14 10.05
C THR A 46 -6.52 -7.88 9.40
N PHE A 47 -7.23 -7.38 8.40
CA PHE A 47 -6.96 -6.11 7.77
C PHE A 47 -7.07 -4.97 8.79
N VAL A 48 -6.03 -4.13 8.87
CA VAL A 48 -5.97 -2.99 9.78
C VAL A 48 -6.21 -1.70 9.01
N ARG A 49 -5.47 -1.48 7.92
CA ARG A 49 -5.59 -0.30 7.05
C ARG A 49 -4.90 -0.52 5.71
N SER A 50 -5.11 0.40 4.79
CA SER A 50 -4.36 0.49 3.54
C SER A 50 -3.90 1.93 3.28
N GLU A 51 -2.80 2.07 2.55
CA GLU A 51 -2.31 3.35 2.05
C GLU A 51 -2.06 3.25 0.55
N ASP A 52 -2.54 4.25 -0.17
CA ASP A 52 -2.30 4.40 -1.60
C ASP A 52 -1.27 5.50 -1.83
N GLN A 53 -0.28 5.20 -2.65
CA GLN A 53 0.71 6.14 -3.13
C GLN A 53 0.62 6.23 -4.64
N LYS A 54 0.29 7.42 -5.15
CA LYS A 54 0.28 7.73 -6.58
C LYS A 54 1.61 8.37 -6.96
N ILE A 55 2.34 7.74 -7.88
CA ILE A 55 3.65 8.18 -8.36
C ILE A 55 3.52 8.45 -9.85
N GLN A 56 3.87 9.66 -10.29
CA GLN A 56 3.93 9.98 -11.72
C GLN A 56 5.15 9.29 -12.33
N ILE A 57 4.95 8.55 -13.42
CA ILE A 57 6.03 7.90 -14.14
C ILE A 57 6.58 8.93 -15.14
N GLU A 58 7.59 9.70 -14.73
CA GLU A 58 8.35 10.53 -15.67
C GLU A 58 9.35 9.64 -16.43
N TYR A 59 9.13 9.43 -17.73
CA TYR A 59 10.18 8.92 -18.60
C TYR A 59 11.25 10.00 -18.70
N LYS A 60 12.36 9.84 -17.98
CA LYS A 60 13.60 10.52 -18.36
C LYS A 60 14.06 9.91 -19.67
N GLU A 61 13.79 10.59 -20.77
CA GLU A 61 14.49 10.36 -22.04
C GLU A 61 15.99 10.46 -21.76
N ALA A 62 16.70 9.37 -22.01
CA ALA A 62 18.17 9.28 -21.98
C ALA A 62 18.70 9.38 -23.40
#